data_AF-M2RB63-F1
#
_entry.id   AF-M2RB63-F1
#
_cell.length_a   1.000
_cell.length_b   1.000
_cell.length_c   1.000
_cell.angle_alpha   90.00
_cell.angle_beta   90.00
_cell.angle_gamma   90.00
#
_symmetry.space_group_name_H-M   'P 1'
#
loop_
_entity.id
_entity.type
_entity.pdbx_description
1 polymer ?
#
loop_
_entity_poly.entity_id
_entity_poly.type
_entity_poly.pdbx_seq_one_letter_code
_entity_poly.pdbx_strand_id
1 'polypeptide(L)'
;LPYGEEWRAHRKLLHTALSPTQVKEYQNMQEDIAASLCKGLLETPEDFMSLARTSAGKIIIAITYGIPASPAQMEYIADGEKAAYTFAKSSIPGKYLCDLVPLLKYAPSWVSFQREAREAKKLFMGIRRRPLEHVKREMKAGSALPSLSHTLLSSPPDDITYAQFEHRVMFVAGTMFGGATFLTFIMAMALNRDKQLKAQAEIDAMVGKDRLPTIGDRPHLPYVNAVIKETMRWQPAVPMGLPRRTFEDDEYNGHFIPKDTTIVPNVWAIAYEADDKYDPESFLPERFLDEAHYIPDPSEWIFGFGRRICPGRYLAENSVFILTASILTAFDVFPPECGRIVQEFRQGIGRYVA
;
A
#
# COMPACT_ATOMS: atom_id res chain seq x y z
N LEU A 1 6.90 -12.62 -11.21
CA LEU A 1 6.56 -14.06 -11.26
C LEU A 1 5.47 -14.31 -12.30
N PRO A 2 5.76 -15.09 -13.37
CA PRO A 2 4.75 -15.57 -14.33
C PRO A 2 3.61 -16.32 -13.64
N TYR A 3 2.46 -16.44 -14.30
CA TYR A 3 1.38 -17.27 -13.75
C TYR A 3 1.77 -18.74 -13.84
N GLY A 4 1.58 -19.49 -12.77
CA GLY A 4 2.02 -20.89 -12.65
C GLY A 4 1.99 -21.35 -11.20
N GLU A 5 2.47 -22.56 -10.95
CA GLU A 5 2.46 -23.19 -9.62
C GLU A 5 3.21 -22.36 -8.57
N GLU A 6 4.40 -21.85 -8.92
CA GLU A 6 5.19 -21.02 -8.00
C GLU A 6 4.43 -19.75 -7.58
N TRP A 7 3.77 -19.08 -8.54
CA TRP A 7 2.97 -17.91 -8.21
C TRP A 7 1.74 -18.27 -7.35
N ARG A 8 1.08 -19.40 -7.63
CA ARG A 8 -0.05 -19.88 -6.82
C ARG A 8 0.40 -20.22 -5.39
N ALA A 9 1.59 -20.82 -5.23
CA ALA A 9 2.17 -21.10 -3.92
C ALA A 9 2.43 -19.81 -3.12
N HIS A 10 3.05 -18.79 -3.75
CA HIS A 10 3.27 -17.49 -3.11
C HIS A 10 1.94 -16.82 -2.72
N ARG A 11 0.93 -16.90 -3.59
CA ARG A 11 -0.41 -16.38 -3.30
C ARG A 11 -1.09 -17.09 -2.14
N LYS A 12 -0.94 -18.41 -2.04
CA LYS A 12 -1.46 -19.19 -0.91
C LYS A 12 -0.84 -18.74 0.40
N LEU A 13 0.49 -18.52 0.43
CA LEU A 13 1.20 -18.01 1.61
C LEU A 13 0.78 -16.58 2.00
N LEU A 14 0.55 -15.70 1.03
CA LEU A 14 0.03 -14.36 1.31
C LEU A 14 -1.39 -14.44 1.89
N HIS A 15 -2.22 -15.34 1.37
CA HIS A 15 -3.60 -15.50 1.83
C HIS A 15 -3.67 -16.01 3.28
N THR A 16 -2.69 -16.79 3.76
CA THR A 16 -2.67 -17.23 5.17
C THR A 16 -2.48 -16.06 6.14
N ALA A 17 -1.79 -14.99 5.75
CA ALA A 17 -1.66 -13.76 6.56
C ALA A 17 -2.76 -12.74 6.29
N LEU A 18 -3.21 -12.60 5.04
CA LEU A 18 -3.91 -11.39 4.57
C LEU A 18 -5.37 -11.65 4.21
N SER A 19 -5.90 -12.83 4.53
CA SER A 19 -7.33 -13.12 4.37
C SER A 19 -8.19 -12.19 5.25
N PRO A 20 -9.47 -11.95 4.88
CA PRO A 20 -10.41 -11.16 5.70
C PRO A 20 -10.51 -11.64 7.14
N THR A 21 -10.39 -12.96 7.37
CA THR A 21 -10.42 -13.54 8.71
C THR A 21 -9.13 -13.23 9.46
N GLN A 22 -7.98 -13.46 8.83
CA GLN A 22 -6.69 -13.31 9.50
C GLN A 22 -6.37 -11.85 9.87
N VAL A 23 -6.78 -10.89 9.05
CA VAL A 23 -6.51 -9.47 9.33
C VAL A 23 -7.21 -8.94 10.58
N LYS A 24 -8.22 -9.66 11.12
CA LYS A 24 -8.86 -9.31 12.39
C LYS A 24 -7.89 -9.41 13.57
N GLU A 25 -6.96 -10.37 13.52
CA GLU A 25 -5.94 -10.56 14.55
C GLU A 25 -4.94 -9.39 14.63
N TYR A 26 -4.91 -8.52 13.61
CA TYR A 26 -3.99 -7.39 13.55
C TYR A 26 -4.62 -6.06 14.00
N GLN A 27 -5.92 -6.04 14.29
CA GLN A 27 -6.67 -4.80 14.51
C GLN A 27 -6.12 -3.99 15.68
N ASN A 28 -5.94 -4.61 16.85
CA ASN A 28 -5.40 -3.93 18.04
C ASN A 28 -4.02 -3.31 17.77
N MET A 29 -3.15 -4.02 17.03
CA MET A 29 -1.83 -3.49 16.69
C MET A 29 -1.92 -2.30 15.70
N GLN A 30 -2.86 -2.32 14.76
CA GLN A 30 -3.09 -1.18 13.88
C GLN A 30 -3.62 0.04 14.67
N GLU A 31 -4.49 -0.21 15.66
CA GLU A 31 -5.01 0.80 16.58
C GLU A 31 -3.91 1.40 17.47
N ASP A 32 -3.04 0.57 18.05
CA ASP A 32 -1.88 1.01 18.85
C ASP A 32 -0.91 1.87 18.01
N ILE A 33 -0.69 1.50 16.75
CA ILE A 33 0.15 2.27 15.84
C ILE A 33 -0.52 3.60 15.46
N ALA A 34 -1.84 3.62 15.29
CA ALA A 34 -2.58 4.86 15.05
C ALA A 34 -2.53 5.81 16.26
N ALA A 35 -2.69 5.28 17.48
CA ALA A 35 -2.51 6.06 18.70
C ALA A 35 -1.07 6.60 18.84
N SER A 36 -0.07 5.76 18.51
CA SER A 36 1.34 6.17 18.50
C SER A 36 1.63 7.25 17.46
N LEU A 37 0.98 7.21 16.30
CA LEU A 37 1.05 8.27 15.29
C LEU A 37 0.49 9.57 15.84
N CYS A 38 -0.70 9.55 16.45
CA CYS A 38 -1.28 10.75 17.07
C CYS A 38 -0.34 11.33 18.13
N LYS A 39 0.25 10.50 18.99
CA LYS A 39 1.25 10.97 19.96
C LYS A 39 2.45 11.65 19.27
N GLY A 40 3.01 11.04 18.23
CA GLY A 40 4.12 11.63 17.48
C GLY A 40 3.76 12.97 16.83
N LEU A 41 2.54 13.10 16.31
CA LEU A 41 2.05 14.34 15.70
C LEU A 41 1.79 15.47 16.72
N LEU A 42 1.48 15.14 17.97
CA LEU A 42 1.41 16.14 19.04
C LEU A 42 2.78 16.73 19.37
N GLU A 43 3.85 15.92 19.24
CA GLU A 43 5.22 16.32 19.59
C GLU A 43 5.92 17.03 18.42
N THR A 44 5.77 16.53 17.18
CA THR A 44 6.44 17.04 15.97
C THR A 44 5.49 17.03 14.76
N PRO A 45 4.49 17.92 14.70
CA PRO A 45 3.50 17.96 13.62
C PRO A 45 4.12 18.24 12.23
N GLU A 46 5.24 18.97 12.18
CA GLU A 46 5.99 19.26 10.96
C GLU A 46 6.57 18.02 10.27
N ASP A 47 6.78 16.92 11.03
CA ASP A 47 7.33 15.67 10.51
C ASP A 47 6.23 14.65 10.11
N PHE A 48 4.99 15.12 9.89
CA PHE A 48 3.84 14.25 9.59
C PHE A 48 4.10 13.26 8.44
N MET A 49 4.89 13.64 7.44
CA MET A 49 5.22 12.77 6.31
C MET A 49 6.05 11.55 6.73
N SER A 50 7.07 11.78 7.54
CA SER A 50 7.94 10.72 8.08
C SER A 50 7.15 9.84 9.05
N LEU A 51 6.36 10.44 9.92
CA LEU A 51 5.51 9.73 10.87
C LEU A 51 4.48 8.85 10.16
N ALA A 52 3.82 9.36 9.11
CA ALA A 52 2.88 8.60 8.28
C ALA A 52 3.54 7.38 7.61
N ARG A 53 4.71 7.56 6.98
CA ARG A 53 5.44 6.46 6.33
C ARG A 53 5.94 5.44 7.35
N THR A 54 6.46 5.93 8.47
CA THR A 54 6.92 5.11 9.60
C THR A 54 5.77 4.26 10.16
N SER A 55 4.57 4.82 10.33
CA SER A 55 3.40 4.07 10.81
C SER A 55 3.01 2.94 9.86
N ALA A 56 3.00 3.19 8.55
CA ALA A 56 2.77 2.13 7.55
C ALA A 56 3.87 1.05 7.61
N GLY A 57 5.14 1.47 7.73
CA GLY A 57 6.28 0.57 7.90
C GLY A 57 6.19 -0.28 9.17
N LYS A 58 5.81 0.31 10.31
CA LYS A 58 5.60 -0.37 11.59
C LYS A 58 4.57 -1.48 11.47
N ILE A 59 3.41 -1.21 10.85
CA ILE A 59 2.35 -2.21 10.62
C ILE A 59 2.92 -3.39 9.82
N ILE A 60 3.62 -3.10 8.71
CA ILE A 60 4.14 -4.13 7.83
C ILE A 60 5.21 -4.98 8.52
N ILE A 61 6.15 -4.35 9.21
CA ILE A 61 7.24 -5.05 9.90
C ILE A 61 6.68 -5.87 11.08
N ALA A 62 5.71 -5.36 11.83
CA ALA A 62 5.07 -6.09 12.92
C ALA A 62 4.35 -7.35 12.41
N ILE A 63 3.52 -7.23 11.36
CA ILE A 63 2.78 -8.39 10.81
C ILE A 63 3.73 -9.40 10.17
N THR A 64 4.68 -8.91 9.37
CA THR A 64 5.51 -9.78 8.52
C THR A 64 6.59 -10.47 9.31
N TYR A 65 7.22 -9.77 10.26
CA TYR A 65 8.41 -10.21 10.96
C TYR A 65 8.31 -10.18 12.49
N GLY A 66 7.28 -9.54 13.08
CA GLY A 66 7.15 -9.50 14.55
C GLY A 66 8.29 -8.75 15.21
N ILE A 67 8.85 -7.73 14.55
CA ILE A 67 9.99 -6.98 15.08
C ILE A 67 9.44 -5.78 15.87
N PRO A 68 9.74 -5.68 17.18
CA PRO A 68 9.25 -4.58 18.02
C PRO A 68 9.92 -3.25 17.64
N ALA A 69 9.35 -2.16 18.18
CA ALA A 69 9.93 -0.82 18.04
C ALA A 69 11.38 -0.80 18.53
N SER A 70 12.32 -0.60 17.60
CA SER A 70 13.76 -0.68 17.83
C SER A 70 14.52 0.08 16.73
N PRO A 71 15.79 0.46 16.96
CA PRO A 71 16.62 1.05 15.89
C PRO A 71 16.69 0.17 14.63
N ALA A 72 16.73 -1.16 14.81
CA ALA A 72 16.71 -2.11 13.70
C ALA A 72 15.40 -2.05 12.90
N GLN A 73 14.25 -1.88 13.57
CA GLN A 73 12.97 -1.68 12.90
C GLN A 73 13.00 -0.44 12.00
N MET A 74 13.55 0.67 12.50
CA MET A 74 13.65 1.92 11.73
C MET A 74 14.55 1.77 10.51
N GLU A 75 15.66 1.03 10.62
CA GLU A 75 16.53 0.70 9.46
C GLU A 75 15.76 -0.09 8.39
N TYR A 76 14.99 -1.11 8.80
CA TYR A 76 14.19 -1.91 7.86
C TYR A 76 13.07 -1.13 7.21
N ILE A 77 12.43 -0.20 7.93
CA ILE A 77 11.42 0.71 7.38
C ILE A 77 12.05 1.61 6.32
N ALA A 78 13.18 2.25 6.63
CA ALA A 78 13.88 3.13 5.69
C ALA A 78 14.32 2.40 4.42
N ASP A 79 14.82 1.17 4.55
CA ASP A 79 15.17 0.34 3.40
C ASP A 79 13.92 -0.09 2.58
N GLY A 80 12.80 -0.33 3.26
CA GLY A 80 11.50 -0.58 2.63
C GLY A 80 11.00 0.62 1.81
N GLU A 81 11.09 1.84 2.35
CA GLU A 81 10.74 3.07 1.65
C GLU A 81 11.62 3.28 0.41
N LYS A 82 12.93 3.12 0.57
CA LYS A 82 13.87 3.18 -0.55
C LYS A 82 13.56 2.14 -1.62
N ALA A 83 13.16 0.94 -1.22
CA ALA A 83 12.77 -0.12 -2.13
C ALA A 83 11.46 0.19 -2.87
N ALA A 84 10.47 0.75 -2.18
CA ALA A 84 9.21 1.18 -2.78
C ALA A 84 9.43 2.29 -3.82
N TYR A 85 10.27 3.29 -3.50
CA TYR A 85 10.65 4.33 -4.46
C TYR A 85 11.39 3.75 -5.67
N THR A 86 12.36 2.87 -5.44
CA THR A 86 13.12 2.21 -6.52
C THR A 86 12.19 1.36 -7.40
N PHE A 87 11.25 0.64 -6.80
CA PHE A 87 10.23 -0.15 -7.50
C PHE A 87 9.32 0.73 -8.37
N ALA A 88 8.77 1.81 -7.81
CA ALA A 88 7.92 2.75 -8.55
C ALA A 88 8.69 3.38 -9.71
N LYS A 89 9.93 3.83 -9.49
CA LYS A 89 10.80 4.41 -10.53
C LYS A 89 11.07 3.40 -11.64
N SER A 90 11.32 2.14 -11.33
CA SER A 90 11.71 1.10 -12.30
C SER A 90 10.53 0.46 -13.04
N SER A 91 9.32 0.62 -12.53
CA SER A 91 8.11 0.05 -13.15
C SER A 91 7.47 0.96 -14.20
N ILE A 92 8.05 2.13 -14.48
CA ILE A 92 7.57 3.05 -15.52
C ILE A 92 7.87 2.43 -16.89
N PRO A 93 6.85 2.10 -17.71
CA PRO A 93 7.07 1.50 -19.02
C PRO A 93 7.91 2.41 -19.94
N GLY A 94 8.89 1.83 -20.63
CA GLY A 94 9.72 2.55 -21.60
C GLY A 94 10.79 3.46 -20.99
N LYS A 95 10.95 3.45 -19.67
CA LYS A 95 11.96 4.26 -18.98
C LYS A 95 13.37 3.85 -19.34
N TYR A 96 13.62 2.56 -19.52
CA TYR A 96 14.94 2.05 -19.84
C TYR A 96 14.98 1.57 -21.28
N LEU A 97 16.10 1.78 -21.97
CA LEU A 97 16.26 1.33 -23.36
C LEU A 97 16.08 -0.20 -23.51
N CYS A 98 16.35 -0.97 -22.46
CA CYS A 98 16.10 -2.41 -22.46
C CYS A 98 14.61 -2.80 -22.51
N ASP A 99 13.70 -1.87 -22.22
CA ASP A 99 12.26 -2.09 -22.36
C ASP A 99 11.85 -2.06 -23.84
N LEU A 100 12.55 -1.28 -24.66
CA LEU A 100 12.34 -1.16 -26.11
C LEU A 100 13.16 -2.18 -26.90
N VAL A 101 14.41 -2.41 -26.47
CA VAL A 101 15.35 -3.32 -27.12
C VAL A 101 15.79 -4.37 -26.10
N PRO A 102 15.10 -5.53 -26.01
CA PRO A 102 15.34 -6.52 -24.96
C PRO A 102 16.79 -7.03 -24.87
N LEU A 103 17.54 -7.01 -25.97
CA LEU A 103 18.95 -7.40 -25.99
C LEU A 103 19.83 -6.51 -25.08
N LEU A 104 19.44 -5.24 -24.86
CA LEU A 104 20.19 -4.33 -24.00
C LEU A 104 20.14 -4.72 -22.51
N LYS A 105 19.29 -5.69 -22.11
CA LYS A 105 19.37 -6.27 -20.76
C LYS A 105 20.69 -6.98 -20.48
N TYR A 106 21.46 -7.33 -21.52
CA TYR A 106 22.81 -7.89 -21.42
C TYR A 106 23.91 -6.85 -21.69
N ALA A 107 23.54 -5.57 -21.75
CA ALA A 107 24.51 -4.51 -21.94
C ALA A 107 25.59 -4.54 -20.84
N PRO A 108 26.81 -4.07 -21.15
CA PRO A 108 27.91 -4.04 -20.18
C PRO A 108 27.57 -3.28 -18.90
N SER A 109 28.27 -3.62 -17.81
CA SER A 109 28.03 -3.07 -16.47
C SER A 109 28.22 -1.55 -16.33
N TRP A 110 28.90 -0.92 -17.29
CA TRP A 110 29.10 0.53 -17.37
C TRP A 110 27.88 1.30 -17.87
N VAL A 111 26.89 0.61 -18.46
CA VAL A 111 25.63 1.25 -18.86
C VAL A 111 24.81 1.64 -17.63
N SER A 112 24.26 2.85 -17.63
CA SER A 112 23.63 3.46 -16.44
C SER A 112 22.54 2.59 -15.82
N PHE A 113 21.63 2.03 -16.63
CA PHE A 113 20.55 1.17 -16.12
C PHE A 113 21.05 -0.18 -15.59
N GLN A 114 22.21 -0.68 -16.03
CA GLN A 114 22.83 -1.88 -15.46
C GLN A 114 23.39 -1.62 -14.06
N ARG A 115 23.92 -0.42 -13.81
CA ARG A 115 24.31 0.01 -12.46
C ARG A 115 23.08 0.15 -11.55
N GLU A 116 22.03 0.84 -12.01
CA GLU A 116 20.77 0.96 -11.26
C GLU A 116 20.17 -0.42 -10.94
N ALA A 117 20.15 -1.35 -11.90
CA ALA A 117 19.64 -2.70 -11.70
C ALA A 117 20.44 -3.50 -10.65
N ARG A 118 21.77 -3.35 -10.62
CA ARG A 118 22.63 -4.01 -9.62
C ARG A 118 22.39 -3.46 -8.22
N GLU A 119 22.30 -2.14 -8.07
CA GLU A 119 22.00 -1.48 -6.80
C GLU A 119 20.60 -1.86 -6.29
N ALA A 120 19.61 -1.82 -7.18
CA ALA A 120 18.25 -2.27 -6.88
C ALA A 120 18.23 -3.74 -6.44
N LYS A 121 18.95 -4.63 -7.15
CA LYS A 121 19.06 -6.05 -6.75
C LYS A 121 19.66 -6.21 -5.35
N LYS A 122 20.70 -5.45 -5.01
CA LYS A 122 21.31 -5.47 -3.67
C LYS A 122 20.31 -5.02 -2.60
N LEU A 123 19.59 -3.93 -2.85
CA LEU A 123 18.55 -3.41 -1.96
C LEU A 123 17.41 -4.43 -1.76
N PHE A 124 16.82 -4.94 -2.85
CA PHE A 124 15.71 -5.90 -2.77
C PHE A 124 16.12 -7.22 -2.09
N MET A 125 17.35 -7.69 -2.26
CA MET A 125 17.84 -8.84 -1.49
C MET A 125 18.09 -8.49 -0.02
N GLY A 126 18.55 -7.28 0.27
CA GLY A 126 18.78 -6.78 1.63
C GLY A 126 17.50 -6.69 2.46
N ILE A 127 16.41 -6.14 1.90
CA ILE A 127 15.11 -6.02 2.58
C ILE A 127 14.44 -7.37 2.81
N ARG A 128 14.72 -8.36 1.95
CA ARG A 128 14.16 -9.70 2.06
C ARG A 128 14.89 -10.51 3.12
N ARG A 129 16.22 -10.49 3.06
CA ARG A 129 17.07 -11.38 3.86
C ARG A 129 17.23 -10.89 5.30
N ARG A 130 17.55 -9.61 5.53
CA ARG A 130 17.91 -9.14 6.88
C ARG A 130 16.77 -9.29 7.90
N PRO A 131 15.52 -8.89 7.62
CA PRO A 131 14.43 -9.07 8.59
C PRO A 131 14.11 -10.55 8.82
N LEU A 132 14.15 -11.39 7.77
CA LEU A 132 13.92 -12.83 7.93
C LEU A 132 15.00 -13.51 8.78
N GLU A 133 16.27 -13.16 8.57
CA GLU A 133 17.36 -13.67 9.40
C GLU A 133 17.27 -13.17 10.85
N HIS A 134 16.74 -11.97 11.06
CA HIS A 134 16.42 -11.50 12.41
C HIS A 134 15.37 -12.43 13.07
N VAL A 135 14.26 -12.72 12.39
CA VAL A 135 13.24 -13.66 12.90
C VAL A 135 13.84 -15.02 13.22
N LYS A 136 14.65 -15.59 12.32
CA LYS A 136 15.30 -16.89 12.54
C LYS A 136 16.21 -16.91 13.77
N ARG A 137 16.94 -15.83 14.04
CA ARG A 137 17.78 -15.70 15.23
C ARG A 137 16.95 -15.69 16.51
N GLU A 138 15.87 -14.91 16.53
CA GLU A 138 14.96 -14.84 17.69
C GLU A 138 14.22 -16.18 17.90
N MET A 139 13.86 -16.88 16.82
CA MET A 139 13.26 -18.22 16.91
C MET A 139 14.22 -19.21 17.58
N LYS A 140 15.50 -19.17 17.20
CA LYS A 140 16.53 -20.00 17.83
C LYS A 140 16.77 -19.64 19.30
N ALA A 141 16.58 -18.38 19.65
CA ALA A 141 16.71 -17.88 21.03
C ALA A 141 15.46 -18.10 21.89
N GLY A 142 14.32 -18.50 21.29
CA GLY A 142 13.05 -18.65 22.00
C GLY A 142 12.35 -17.34 22.33
N SER A 143 12.76 -16.22 21.71
CA SER A 143 12.27 -14.85 21.96
C SER A 143 11.49 -14.26 20.79
N ALA A 144 11.28 -15.00 19.70
CA ALA A 144 10.56 -14.51 18.52
C ALA A 144 9.09 -14.17 18.84
N LEU A 145 8.66 -12.97 18.45
CA LEU A 145 7.26 -12.60 18.52
C LEU A 145 6.45 -13.25 17.38
N PRO A 146 5.14 -13.46 17.59
CA PRO A 146 4.24 -13.96 16.54
C PRO A 146 4.27 -13.07 15.30
N SER A 147 4.42 -13.68 14.11
CA SER A 147 4.42 -13.00 12.82
C SER A 147 4.17 -13.99 11.67
N LEU A 148 3.90 -13.48 10.47
CA LEU A 148 3.74 -14.32 9.28
C LEU A 148 4.99 -15.19 9.05
N SER A 149 6.18 -14.59 9.12
CA SER A 149 7.43 -15.32 8.91
C SER A 149 7.63 -16.38 9.99
N HIS A 150 7.36 -16.07 11.26
CA HIS A 150 7.44 -17.03 12.36
C HIS A 150 6.49 -18.22 12.14
N THR A 151 5.20 -17.94 11.88
CA THR A 151 4.18 -18.97 11.67
C THR A 151 4.52 -19.86 10.47
N LEU A 152 4.93 -19.28 9.35
CA LEU A 152 5.28 -20.06 8.16
C LEU A 152 6.52 -20.93 8.43
N LEU A 153 7.62 -20.35 8.93
CA LEU A 153 8.86 -21.09 9.18
C LEU A 153 8.72 -22.19 10.23
N SER A 154 7.72 -22.11 11.11
CA SER A 154 7.42 -23.13 12.13
C SER A 154 6.63 -24.33 11.59
N SER A 155 6.05 -24.22 10.38
CA SER A 155 5.23 -25.27 9.78
C SER A 155 5.53 -25.40 8.27
N PRO A 156 6.77 -25.78 7.91
CA PRO A 156 7.11 -26.05 6.52
C PRO A 156 6.30 -27.25 6.01
N PRO A 157 5.85 -27.24 4.74
CA PRO A 157 5.14 -28.37 4.17
C PRO A 157 6.11 -29.51 3.82
N ASP A 158 5.63 -30.75 3.91
CA ASP A 158 6.44 -31.96 3.73
C ASP A 158 6.87 -32.22 2.26
N ASP A 159 6.21 -31.57 1.31
CA ASP A 159 6.37 -31.81 -0.13
C ASP A 159 7.57 -31.09 -0.76
N ILE A 160 8.27 -30.24 -0.01
CA ILE A 160 9.45 -29.48 -0.47
C ILE A 160 10.52 -29.39 0.61
N THR A 161 11.76 -29.10 0.20
CA THR A 161 12.84 -28.91 1.16
C THR A 161 12.64 -27.62 1.97
N TYR A 162 13.12 -27.61 3.23
CA TYR A 162 13.09 -26.41 4.08
C TYR A 162 13.72 -25.20 3.37
N ALA A 163 14.85 -25.37 2.69
CA ALA A 163 15.53 -24.28 1.99
C ALA A 163 14.68 -23.69 0.84
N GLN A 164 13.94 -24.52 0.10
CA GLN A 164 13.02 -24.05 -0.94
C GLN A 164 11.84 -23.30 -0.32
N PHE A 165 11.28 -23.81 0.76
CA PHE A 165 10.18 -23.16 1.46
C PHE A 165 10.59 -21.83 2.09
N GLU A 166 11.73 -21.79 2.78
CA GLU A 166 12.32 -20.57 3.34
C GLU A 166 12.53 -19.51 2.25
N HIS A 167 13.04 -19.91 1.09
CA HIS A 167 13.19 -19.01 -0.05
C HIS A 167 11.83 -18.43 -0.50
N ARG A 168 10.75 -19.23 -0.51
CA ARG A 168 9.39 -18.73 -0.81
C ARG A 168 8.91 -17.73 0.25
N VAL A 169 9.07 -18.05 1.53
CA VAL A 169 8.71 -17.15 2.65
C VAL A 169 9.45 -15.83 2.53
N MET A 170 10.76 -15.87 2.28
CA MET A 170 11.60 -14.69 2.08
C MET A 170 11.08 -13.77 0.97
N PHE A 171 10.70 -14.35 -0.17
CA PHE A 171 10.19 -13.59 -1.30
C PHE A 171 8.82 -12.99 -1.01
N VAL A 172 7.91 -13.76 -0.40
CA VAL A 172 6.57 -13.30 -0.02
C VAL A 172 6.67 -12.14 0.98
N ALA A 173 7.44 -12.30 2.05
CA ALA A 173 7.61 -11.31 3.10
C ALA A 173 8.12 -9.97 2.55
N GLY A 174 9.13 -10.00 1.67
CA GLY A 174 9.70 -8.80 1.07
C GLY A 174 8.87 -8.17 -0.06
N THR A 175 7.62 -8.62 -0.28
CA THR A 175 6.67 -7.94 -1.19
C THR A 175 5.68 -7.03 -0.46
N MET A 176 5.74 -6.97 0.87
CA MET A 176 4.85 -6.15 1.67
C MET A 176 5.36 -4.71 1.73
N PHE A 177 4.58 -3.76 1.21
CA PHE A 177 4.81 -2.31 1.26
C PHE A 177 3.47 -1.56 1.25
N GLY A 178 3.43 -0.31 1.72
CA GLY A 178 2.18 0.46 1.83
C GLY A 178 2.37 1.87 2.37
N GLY A 179 1.27 2.60 2.57
CA GLY A 179 1.26 3.93 3.20
C GLY A 179 0.90 5.10 2.29
N ALA A 180 0.85 4.89 0.97
CA ALA A 180 0.69 5.99 0.02
C ALA A 180 -0.64 6.77 0.18
N THR A 181 -1.75 6.03 0.33
CA THR A 181 -3.11 6.60 0.47
C THR A 181 -3.25 7.52 1.67
N PHE A 182 -2.52 7.27 2.76
CA PHE A 182 -2.68 8.04 3.99
C PHE A 182 -2.12 9.47 3.86
N LEU A 183 -1.01 9.64 3.13
CA LEU A 183 -0.50 10.98 2.79
C LEU A 183 -1.45 11.74 1.86
N THR A 184 -2.08 11.04 0.91
CA THR A 184 -3.15 11.64 0.09
C THR A 184 -4.30 12.11 0.95
N PHE A 185 -4.71 11.33 1.96
CA PHE A 185 -5.76 11.71 2.89
C PHE A 185 -5.42 13.01 3.64
N ILE A 186 -4.20 13.12 4.19
CA ILE A 186 -3.77 14.35 4.88
C ILE A 186 -3.87 15.56 3.95
N MET A 187 -3.39 15.44 2.71
CA MET A 187 -3.51 16.49 1.69
C MET A 187 -4.98 16.82 1.38
N ALA A 188 -5.83 15.80 1.23
CA ALA A 188 -7.25 16.01 0.95
C ALA A 188 -7.95 16.75 2.10
N MET A 189 -7.63 16.44 3.36
CA MET A 189 -8.20 17.12 4.53
C MET A 189 -7.73 18.57 4.64
N ALA A 190 -6.46 18.85 4.32
CA ALA A 190 -5.93 20.21 4.26
C ALA A 190 -6.65 21.06 3.20
N LEU A 191 -7.00 20.47 2.05
CA LEU A 191 -7.62 21.17 0.94
C LEU A 191 -9.15 21.29 1.05
N ASN A 192 -9.81 20.42 1.82
CA ASN A 192 -11.27 20.31 1.86
C ASN A 192 -11.80 20.35 3.31
N ARG A 193 -11.70 21.53 3.94
CA ARG A 193 -12.04 21.72 5.35
C ARG A 193 -13.51 21.39 5.66
N ASP A 194 -14.43 21.68 4.75
CA ASP A 194 -15.86 21.34 4.90
C ASP A 194 -16.06 19.83 5.03
N LYS A 195 -15.31 19.03 4.25
CA LYS A 195 -15.37 17.56 4.32
C LYS A 195 -14.77 17.04 5.62
N GLN A 196 -13.67 17.64 6.06
CA GLN A 196 -13.02 17.31 7.32
C GLN A 196 -13.97 17.53 8.51
N LEU A 197 -14.64 18.70 8.57
CA LEU A 197 -15.61 19.03 9.63
C LEU A 197 -16.78 18.04 9.69
N LYS A 198 -17.32 17.64 8.54
CA LYS A 198 -18.40 16.65 8.48
C LYS A 198 -17.96 15.28 9.02
N ALA A 199 -16.75 14.84 8.66
CA ALA A 199 -16.20 13.58 9.16
C ALA A 199 -15.93 13.63 10.67
N GLN A 200 -15.40 14.74 11.16
CA GLN A 200 -15.21 14.99 12.60
C GLN A 200 -16.55 14.96 13.36
N ALA A 201 -17.58 15.62 12.83
CA ALA A 201 -18.91 15.63 13.44
C ALA A 201 -19.54 14.22 13.51
N GLU A 202 -19.35 13.39 12.48
CA GLU A 202 -19.81 11.99 12.49
C GLU A 202 -19.08 11.18 13.58
N ILE A 203 -17.76 11.33 13.68
CA ILE A 203 -16.96 10.64 14.72
C ILE A 203 -17.41 11.10 16.12
N ASP A 204 -17.54 12.41 16.34
CA ASP A 204 -18.01 12.97 17.62
C ASP A 204 -19.38 12.41 18.02
N ALA A 205 -20.29 12.22 17.06
CA ALA A 205 -21.63 11.71 17.30
C ALA A 205 -21.68 10.20 17.59
N MET A 206 -20.84 9.41 16.92
CA MET A 206 -20.92 7.94 16.99
C MET A 206 -19.92 7.30 17.97
N VAL A 207 -18.73 7.87 18.07
CA VAL A 207 -17.63 7.38 18.93
C VAL A 207 -17.57 8.16 20.24
N GLY A 208 -17.88 9.46 20.20
CA GLY A 208 -17.72 10.37 21.33
C GLY A 208 -16.29 10.92 21.47
N LYS A 209 -16.02 11.62 22.58
CA LYS A 209 -14.75 12.33 22.82
C LYS A 209 -13.84 11.66 23.85
N ASP A 210 -14.30 10.59 24.48
CA ASP A 210 -13.61 9.95 25.61
C ASP A 210 -12.60 8.87 25.18
N ARG A 211 -12.59 8.49 23.89
CA ARG A 211 -11.68 7.48 23.34
C ARG A 211 -11.36 7.73 21.87
N LEU A 212 -10.27 7.13 21.40
CA LEU A 212 -10.00 7.02 19.97
C LEU A 212 -10.94 6.00 19.30
N PRO A 213 -11.21 6.14 17.99
CA PRO A 213 -11.90 5.12 17.21
C PRO A 213 -11.12 3.80 17.20
N THR A 214 -11.87 2.72 17.02
CA THR A 214 -11.40 1.35 16.79
C THR A 214 -11.85 0.88 15.41
N ILE A 215 -11.25 -0.18 14.86
CA ILE A 215 -11.68 -0.75 13.58
C ILE A 215 -13.14 -1.26 13.67
N GLY A 216 -13.59 -1.64 14.87
CA GLY A 216 -14.98 -2.02 15.13
C GLY A 216 -15.99 -0.90 14.88
N ASP A 217 -15.59 0.37 14.96
CA ASP A 217 -16.48 1.52 14.73
C ASP A 217 -16.76 1.76 13.23
N ARG A 218 -15.97 1.16 12.33
CA ARG A 218 -16.05 1.40 10.88
C ARG A 218 -17.46 1.27 10.28
N PRO A 219 -18.29 0.27 10.61
CA PRO A 219 -19.64 0.17 10.06
C PRO A 219 -20.57 1.33 10.45
N HIS A 220 -20.24 2.07 11.52
CA HIS A 220 -21.04 3.17 12.05
C HIS A 220 -20.59 4.55 11.55
N LEU A 221 -19.54 4.61 10.72
CA LEU A 221 -18.95 5.85 10.21
C LEU A 221 -19.05 5.92 8.67
N PRO A 222 -20.26 5.97 8.09
CA PRO A 222 -20.45 5.94 6.64
C PRO A 222 -19.76 7.11 5.92
N TYR A 223 -19.77 8.32 6.49
CA TYR A 223 -19.11 9.48 5.89
C TYR A 223 -17.58 9.37 5.95
N VAL A 224 -16.99 8.88 7.04
CA VAL A 224 -15.55 8.56 7.10
C VAL A 224 -15.18 7.52 6.05
N ASN A 225 -15.98 6.46 5.87
CA ASN A 225 -15.77 5.50 4.79
C ASN A 225 -15.84 6.16 3.41
N ALA A 226 -16.78 7.08 3.20
CA ALA A 226 -16.90 7.82 1.96
C ALA A 226 -15.67 8.72 1.70
N VAL A 227 -15.11 9.36 2.73
CA VAL A 227 -13.84 10.12 2.65
C VAL A 227 -12.68 9.21 2.23
N ILE A 228 -12.60 8.01 2.79
CA ILE A 228 -11.56 7.04 2.44
C ILE A 228 -11.71 6.56 0.99
N LYS A 229 -12.93 6.23 0.55
CA LYS A 229 -13.24 5.88 -0.84
C LYS A 229 -12.82 7.02 -1.77
N GLU A 230 -13.20 8.25 -1.45
CA GLU A 230 -12.85 9.42 -2.28
C GLU A 230 -11.36 9.70 -2.29
N THR A 231 -10.65 9.50 -1.18
CA THR A 231 -9.19 9.58 -1.14
C THR A 231 -8.54 8.59 -2.12
N MET A 232 -9.02 7.35 -2.13
CA MET A 232 -8.49 6.30 -3.00
C MET A 232 -8.85 6.52 -4.47
N ARG A 233 -10.04 7.06 -4.77
CA ARG A 233 -10.47 7.42 -6.12
C ARG A 233 -9.71 8.64 -6.63
N TRP A 234 -9.66 9.72 -5.86
CA TRP A 234 -9.15 11.01 -6.29
C TRP A 234 -7.67 10.95 -6.65
N GLN A 235 -6.85 10.26 -5.84
CA GLN A 235 -5.44 9.99 -6.15
C GLN A 235 -5.11 8.52 -5.90
N PRO A 236 -5.34 7.63 -6.89
CA PRO A 236 -5.04 6.23 -6.76
C PRO A 236 -3.55 6.01 -6.52
N ALA A 237 -3.20 5.15 -5.57
CA ALA A 237 -1.79 4.89 -5.20
C ALA A 237 -0.96 4.33 -6.38
N VAL A 238 -1.60 3.61 -7.31
CA VAL A 238 -0.95 3.01 -8.48
C VAL A 238 -1.76 3.37 -9.75
N PRO A 239 -1.64 4.60 -10.28
CA PRO A 239 -2.51 5.12 -11.34
C PRO A 239 -2.42 4.39 -12.69
N MET A 240 -1.31 3.71 -12.97
CA MET A 240 -1.15 2.86 -14.17
C MET A 240 -1.25 1.35 -13.84
N GLY A 241 -1.73 1.02 -12.64
CA GLY A 241 -1.67 -0.32 -12.05
C GLY A 241 -0.30 -0.99 -12.22
N LEU A 242 -0.31 -2.32 -12.27
CA LEU A 242 0.88 -3.10 -12.58
C LEU A 242 0.75 -3.72 -13.98
N PRO A 243 1.74 -3.55 -14.87
CA PRO A 243 1.73 -4.15 -16.19
C PRO A 243 1.48 -5.66 -16.15
N ARG A 244 0.68 -6.13 -17.09
CA ARG A 244 0.38 -7.54 -17.34
C ARG A 244 0.91 -7.93 -18.69
N ARG A 245 0.99 -9.23 -18.94
CA ARG A 245 1.40 -9.78 -20.22
C ARG A 245 0.41 -10.85 -20.64
N THR A 246 -0.05 -10.81 -21.90
CA THR A 246 -0.88 -11.88 -22.47
C THR A 246 -0.08 -13.18 -22.55
N PHE A 247 -0.73 -14.30 -22.24
CA PHE A 247 -0.08 -15.62 -22.25
C PHE A 247 -0.25 -16.35 -23.59
N GLU A 248 -1.31 -15.99 -24.30
CA GLU A 248 -1.69 -16.46 -25.63
C GLU A 248 -2.30 -15.29 -26.40
N ASP A 249 -2.55 -15.49 -27.68
CA ASP A 249 -3.28 -14.52 -28.49
C ASP A 249 -4.70 -14.35 -27.93
N ASP A 250 -5.20 -13.12 -27.95
CA ASP A 250 -6.50 -12.76 -27.37
C ASP A 250 -7.23 -11.76 -28.28
N GLU A 251 -8.52 -11.53 -28.03
CA GLU A 251 -9.31 -10.54 -28.74
C GLU A 251 -10.13 -9.71 -27.74
N TYR A 252 -10.05 -8.38 -27.86
CA TYR A 252 -10.83 -7.48 -27.02
C TYR A 252 -11.53 -6.43 -27.89
N ASN A 253 -12.87 -6.37 -27.81
CA ASN A 253 -13.71 -5.46 -28.61
C ASN A 253 -13.35 -5.48 -30.10
N GLY A 254 -13.16 -6.68 -30.69
CA GLY A 254 -12.79 -6.84 -32.10
C GLY A 254 -11.33 -6.54 -32.44
N HIS A 255 -10.48 -6.22 -31.45
CA HIS A 255 -9.06 -5.97 -31.66
C HIS A 255 -8.25 -7.20 -31.27
N PHE A 256 -7.46 -7.72 -32.22
CA PHE A 256 -6.52 -8.80 -31.97
C PHE A 256 -5.36 -8.31 -31.09
N ILE A 257 -5.11 -9.03 -30.00
CA ILE A 257 -4.03 -8.79 -29.06
C ILE A 257 -3.07 -9.98 -29.13
N PRO A 258 -1.88 -9.82 -29.71
CA PRO A 258 -0.92 -10.92 -29.78
C PRO A 258 -0.49 -11.41 -28.40
N LYS A 259 -0.08 -12.67 -28.34
CA LYS A 259 0.67 -13.25 -27.23
C LYS A 259 1.88 -12.39 -26.88
N ASP A 260 2.24 -12.39 -25.59
CA ASP A 260 3.36 -11.64 -25.03
C ASP A 260 3.21 -10.10 -25.10
N THR A 261 2.02 -9.59 -25.46
CA THR A 261 1.69 -8.16 -25.41
C THR A 261 1.62 -7.66 -23.96
N THR A 262 2.27 -6.52 -23.69
CA THR A 262 2.17 -5.86 -22.38
C THR A 262 0.91 -5.02 -22.30
N ILE A 263 0.05 -5.31 -21.32
CA ILE A 263 -1.20 -4.60 -21.04
C ILE A 263 -1.04 -3.80 -19.75
N VAL A 264 -1.22 -2.48 -19.82
CA VAL A 264 -1.11 -1.58 -18.67
C VAL A 264 -2.50 -1.03 -18.36
N PRO A 265 -3.10 -1.36 -17.20
CA PRO A 265 -4.41 -0.84 -16.84
C PRO A 265 -4.31 0.65 -16.51
N ASN A 266 -5.19 1.47 -17.09
CA ASN A 266 -5.25 2.90 -16.79
C ASN A 266 -6.23 3.17 -15.65
N VAL A 267 -5.78 2.90 -14.42
CA VAL A 267 -6.57 3.12 -13.19
C VAL A 267 -6.93 4.61 -13.03
N TRP A 268 -6.05 5.51 -13.46
CA TRP A 268 -6.31 6.94 -13.48
C TRP A 268 -7.50 7.30 -14.37
N ALA A 269 -7.57 6.73 -15.59
CA ALA A 269 -8.70 6.98 -16.48
C ALA A 269 -10.03 6.47 -15.91
N ILE A 270 -10.03 5.31 -15.23
CA ILE A 270 -11.22 4.80 -14.53
C ILE A 270 -11.64 5.76 -13.41
N ALA A 271 -10.67 6.24 -12.62
CA ALA A 271 -10.92 7.14 -11.50
C ALA A 271 -11.52 8.49 -11.93
N TYR A 272 -11.21 8.96 -13.13
CA TYR A 272 -11.64 10.25 -13.71
C TYR A 272 -12.63 10.06 -14.87
N GLU A 273 -13.26 8.87 -14.97
CA GLU A 273 -14.32 8.65 -15.93
C GLU A 273 -15.45 9.67 -15.68
N ALA A 274 -15.96 10.25 -16.77
CA ALA A 274 -16.96 11.29 -16.67
C ALA A 274 -18.27 10.72 -16.11
N ASP A 275 -18.84 11.43 -15.17
CA ASP A 275 -20.12 11.14 -14.55
C ASP A 275 -21.08 12.31 -14.81
N ASP A 276 -22.35 12.01 -15.07
CA ASP A 276 -23.36 13.00 -15.42
C ASP A 276 -23.79 13.87 -14.23
N LYS A 277 -23.60 13.39 -13.00
CA LYS A 277 -23.98 14.08 -11.78
C LYS A 277 -22.82 14.75 -11.07
N TYR A 278 -21.65 14.12 -11.06
CA TYR A 278 -20.54 14.51 -10.22
C TYR A 278 -19.24 14.76 -10.97
N ASP A 279 -18.68 15.96 -10.83
CA ASP A 279 -17.36 16.29 -11.37
C ASP A 279 -16.27 15.32 -10.85
N PRO A 280 -15.52 14.63 -11.74
CA PRO A 280 -14.46 13.70 -11.33
C PRO A 280 -13.24 14.38 -10.70
N GLU A 281 -12.99 15.67 -10.96
CA GLU A 281 -11.83 16.39 -10.42
C GLU A 281 -12.02 16.84 -8.97
N SER A 282 -13.27 17.12 -8.59
CA SER A 282 -13.67 17.52 -7.24
C SER A 282 -13.54 16.37 -6.22
N PHE A 283 -12.98 16.69 -5.05
CA PHE A 283 -12.97 15.78 -3.90
C PHE A 283 -14.34 15.83 -3.19
N LEU A 284 -15.21 14.87 -3.52
CA LEU A 284 -16.60 14.83 -3.06
C LEU A 284 -16.95 13.44 -2.48
N PRO A 285 -16.71 13.21 -1.17
CA PRO A 285 -17.13 11.99 -0.48
C PRO A 285 -18.61 11.66 -0.64
N GLU A 286 -19.48 12.67 -0.70
CA GLU A 286 -20.93 12.51 -0.77
C GLU A 286 -21.41 11.66 -1.95
N ARG A 287 -20.62 11.53 -3.03
CA ARG A 287 -20.93 10.66 -4.17
C ARG A 287 -21.09 9.18 -3.78
N PHE A 288 -20.44 8.73 -2.71
CA PHE A 288 -20.52 7.35 -2.22
C PHE A 288 -21.63 7.13 -1.19
N LEU A 289 -22.40 8.18 -0.88
CA LEU A 289 -23.56 8.14 0.00
C LEU A 289 -24.87 8.33 -0.75
N ASP A 290 -24.80 8.56 -2.06
CA ASP A 290 -25.98 8.75 -2.89
C ASP A 290 -26.59 7.41 -3.30
N GLU A 291 -27.78 7.14 -2.76
CA GLU A 291 -28.54 5.93 -3.09
C GLU A 291 -29.24 6.03 -4.46
N ALA A 292 -29.44 7.24 -4.98
CA ALA A 292 -30.14 7.47 -6.25
C ALA A 292 -29.19 7.39 -7.46
N HIS A 293 -27.88 7.56 -7.24
CA HIS A 293 -26.86 7.56 -8.30
C HIS A 293 -25.71 6.64 -7.93
N TYR A 294 -25.66 5.45 -8.55
CA TYR A 294 -24.67 4.44 -8.21
C TYR A 294 -23.28 4.84 -8.70
N ILE A 295 -22.34 4.99 -7.75
CA ILE A 295 -20.91 5.15 -8.03
C ILE A 295 -20.18 3.84 -7.68
N PRO A 296 -19.43 3.23 -8.62
CA PRO A 296 -18.63 2.03 -8.35
C PRO A 296 -17.65 2.23 -7.18
N ASP A 297 -17.55 1.23 -6.30
CA ASP A 297 -16.63 1.30 -5.18
C ASP A 297 -15.18 1.26 -5.67
N PRO A 298 -14.32 2.25 -5.31
CA PRO A 298 -12.95 2.30 -5.78
C PRO A 298 -12.13 1.06 -5.38
N SER A 299 -12.46 0.40 -4.26
CA SER A 299 -11.80 -0.83 -3.81
C SER A 299 -11.86 -1.97 -4.84
N GLU A 300 -12.83 -1.94 -5.76
CA GLU A 300 -12.98 -2.96 -6.80
C GLU A 300 -11.90 -2.89 -7.88
N TRP A 301 -11.31 -1.70 -8.11
CA TRP A 301 -10.39 -1.47 -9.21
C TRP A 301 -9.04 -0.87 -8.79
N ILE A 302 -8.94 -0.11 -7.70
CA ILE A 302 -7.66 0.45 -7.22
C ILE A 302 -6.67 -0.63 -6.78
N PHE A 303 -7.19 -1.76 -6.27
CA PHE A 303 -6.38 -2.88 -5.81
C PHE A 303 -6.01 -3.83 -6.96
N GLY A 304 -6.38 -3.49 -8.19
CA GLY A 304 -6.13 -4.28 -9.38
C GLY A 304 -7.09 -5.46 -9.55
N PHE A 305 -6.91 -6.20 -10.66
CA PHE A 305 -7.98 -7.02 -11.22
C PHE A 305 -7.74 -8.53 -11.16
N GLY A 306 -8.83 -9.30 -11.01
CA GLY A 306 -8.87 -10.76 -11.18
C GLY A 306 -7.88 -11.52 -10.31
N ARG A 307 -7.27 -12.58 -10.86
CA ARG A 307 -6.32 -13.45 -10.14
C ARG A 307 -5.14 -12.70 -9.51
N ARG A 308 -4.81 -11.49 -9.98
CA ARG A 308 -3.67 -10.66 -9.53
C ARG A 308 -4.09 -9.47 -8.63
N ILE A 309 -5.33 -9.46 -8.12
CA ILE A 309 -5.80 -8.44 -7.16
C ILE A 309 -4.90 -8.35 -5.91
N CYS A 310 -4.75 -7.16 -5.32
CA CYS A 310 -3.88 -6.93 -4.18
C CYS A 310 -4.20 -7.91 -3.03
N PRO A 311 -3.22 -8.71 -2.57
CA PRO A 311 -3.46 -9.64 -1.47
C PRO A 311 -3.66 -8.91 -0.13
N GLY A 312 -3.04 -7.73 0.03
CA GLY A 312 -3.09 -6.93 1.25
C GLY A 312 -4.23 -5.94 1.33
N ARG A 313 -5.25 -6.01 0.45
CA ARG A 313 -6.33 -5.01 0.37
C ARG A 313 -7.05 -4.80 1.71
N TYR A 314 -7.42 -5.88 2.40
CA TYR A 314 -8.17 -5.78 3.67
C TYR A 314 -7.32 -5.19 4.78
N LEU A 315 -6.04 -5.56 4.84
CA LEU A 315 -5.08 -4.98 5.77
C LEU A 315 -4.90 -3.49 5.51
N ALA A 316 -4.75 -3.11 4.23
CA ALA A 316 -4.60 -1.72 3.81
C ALA A 316 -5.85 -0.90 4.15
N GLU A 317 -7.05 -1.41 3.87
CA GLU A 317 -8.31 -0.74 4.19
C GLU A 317 -8.48 -0.51 5.69
N ASN A 318 -8.17 -1.51 6.52
CA ASN A 318 -8.17 -1.36 7.98
C ASN A 318 -7.16 -0.30 8.43
N SER A 319 -5.95 -0.32 7.87
CA SER A 319 -4.88 0.63 8.21
C SER A 319 -5.29 2.05 7.83
N VAL A 320 -5.78 2.25 6.61
CA VAL A 320 -6.22 3.57 6.13
C VAL A 320 -7.39 4.06 6.97
N PHE A 321 -8.36 3.20 7.30
CA PHE A 321 -9.48 3.56 8.14
C PHE A 321 -9.03 4.04 9.52
N ILE A 322 -8.25 3.24 10.24
CA ILE A 322 -7.91 3.57 11.63
C ILE A 322 -7.02 4.80 11.71
N LEU A 323 -6.03 4.93 10.80
CA LEU A 323 -5.18 6.11 10.75
C LEU A 323 -6.00 7.37 10.42
N THR A 324 -6.93 7.28 9.47
CA THR A 324 -7.83 8.39 9.10
C THR A 324 -8.71 8.81 10.26
N ALA A 325 -9.41 7.86 10.89
CA ALA A 325 -10.33 8.13 11.97
C ALA A 325 -9.62 8.71 13.20
N SER A 326 -8.44 8.18 13.56
CA SER A 326 -7.64 8.71 14.66
C SER A 326 -7.15 10.14 14.41
N ILE A 327 -6.71 10.48 13.18
CA ILE A 327 -6.32 11.85 12.84
C ILE A 327 -7.51 12.79 12.94
N LEU A 328 -8.64 12.43 12.33
CA LEU A 328 -9.84 13.27 12.36
C LEU A 328 -10.32 13.51 13.79
N THR A 329 -10.20 12.53 14.68
CA THR A 329 -10.57 12.67 16.09
C THR A 329 -9.67 13.67 16.82
N ALA A 330 -8.36 13.64 16.55
CA ALA A 330 -7.36 14.30 17.39
C ALA A 330 -6.86 15.65 16.83
N PHE A 331 -7.03 15.91 15.53
CA PHE A 331 -6.40 17.05 14.87
C PHE A 331 -7.32 17.74 13.87
N ASP A 332 -7.08 19.05 13.72
CA ASP A 332 -7.48 19.80 12.54
C ASP A 332 -6.29 19.92 11.57
N VAL A 333 -6.50 19.52 10.32
CA VAL A 333 -5.51 19.56 9.26
C VAL A 333 -5.74 20.80 8.39
N PHE A 334 -4.73 21.64 8.26
CA PHE A 334 -4.77 22.89 7.51
C PHE A 334 -3.68 22.94 6.44
N PRO A 335 -3.86 23.74 5.37
CA PRO A 335 -2.76 24.11 4.49
C PRO A 335 -1.71 24.91 5.28
N PRO A 336 -0.44 24.94 4.83
CA PRO A 336 0.56 25.81 5.42
C PRO A 336 0.12 27.29 5.37
N GLU A 337 0.41 28.06 6.43
CA GLU A 337 0.00 29.48 6.56
C GLU A 337 0.57 30.38 5.43
N CYS A 338 1.65 29.95 4.79
CA CYS A 338 2.36 30.69 3.76
C CYS A 338 2.54 29.82 2.51
N GLY A 339 1.64 29.95 1.53
CA GLY A 339 1.84 29.37 0.20
C GLY A 339 0.54 28.88 -0.44
N ARG A 340 0.36 29.17 -1.73
CA ARG A 340 -0.61 28.44 -2.54
C ARG A 340 -0.13 26.99 -2.60
N ILE A 341 -0.93 26.02 -2.18
CA ILE A 341 -0.64 24.60 -2.44
C ILE A 341 -0.66 24.43 -3.95
N VAL A 342 0.52 24.43 -4.58
CA VAL A 342 0.66 24.14 -6.00
C VAL A 342 0.87 22.64 -6.10
N GLN A 343 -0.10 21.94 -6.69
CA GLN A 343 0.09 20.55 -7.08
C GLN A 343 1.14 20.50 -8.20
N GLU A 344 2.39 20.20 -7.86
CA GLU A 344 3.45 19.98 -8.85
C GLU A 344 3.37 18.54 -9.38
N PHE A 345 3.20 18.39 -10.70
CA PHE A 345 3.31 17.10 -11.37
C PHE A 345 4.78 16.68 -11.46
N ARG A 346 5.19 15.68 -10.67
CA ARG A 346 6.52 15.05 -10.79
C ARG A 346 6.44 13.71 -11.52
N GLN A 347 7.51 13.36 -12.24
CA GLN A 347 7.62 12.06 -12.90
C GLN A 347 7.71 10.92 -11.86
N GLY A 348 6.69 10.05 -11.81
CA GLY A 348 6.63 8.86 -10.95
C GLY A 348 5.23 8.26 -10.81
N ILE A 349 5.13 6.95 -10.48
CA ILE A 349 3.86 6.25 -10.18
C ILE A 349 3.43 6.54 -8.73
N GLY A 350 3.29 7.81 -8.39
CA GLY A 350 2.92 8.26 -7.05
C GLY A 350 3.12 9.76 -6.91
N ARG A 351 2.03 10.51 -6.71
CA ARG A 351 2.07 11.94 -6.43
C ARG A 351 2.59 12.17 -5.02
N TYR A 352 3.69 12.90 -4.87
CA TYR A 352 4.01 13.66 -3.65
C TYR A 352 4.80 14.91 -4.01
N VAL A 353 4.33 16.06 -3.53
CA VAL A 353 5.16 17.24 -3.27
C VAL A 353 4.77 17.78 -1.90
N ALA A 354 5.80 18.22 -1.17
CA ALA A 354 5.75 18.87 0.13
C ALA A 354 5.14 20.27 0.05
#